data_AF-A0A967W049-F1
#
_entry.id   AF-A0A967W049-F1
#
_cell.length_a   1.000
_cell.length_b   1.000
_cell.length_c   1.000
_cell.angle_alpha   90.00
_cell.angle_beta   90.00
_cell.angle_gamma   90.00
#
_symmetry.space_group_name_H-M   'P 1'
#
loop_
_entity.id
_entity.type
_entity.pdbx_description
1 polymer ?
#
loop_
_entity_poly.entity_id
_entity_poly.type
_entity_poly.pdbx_seq_one_letter_code
_entity_poly.pdbx_strand_id
1 'polypeptide(L)' 'VVKPRRGTSGGVGITARVTSVKQFEKSFYLASLYDKYVMVEEFVEGENIRLLILQDQLLSAVRRVPAYITGDGRSTIGQ' A
#
# COMPACT_ATOMS: atom_id res chain seq x y z
N VAL A 1 5.05 -7.73 4.65
CA VAL A 1 3.90 -6.80 4.74
C VAL A 1 2.94 -7.34 5.79
N VAL A 2 2.49 -6.49 6.71
CA VAL A 2 1.48 -6.84 7.72
C VAL A 2 0.21 -6.04 7.42
N LYS A 3 -0.92 -6.70 7.22
CA LYS A 3 -2.17 -6.06 6.78
C LYS A 3 -3.43 -6.76 7.30
N PRO A 4 -4.58 -6.07 7.38
CA PRO A 4 -5.86 -6.73 7.63
C PRO A 4 -6.22 -7.65 6.46
N ARG A 5 -6.98 -8.71 6.72
CA ARG A 5 -7.39 -9.66 5.68
C ARG A 5 -8.34 -9.05 4.64
N ARG A 6 -9.18 -8.07 5.03
CA ARG A 6 -10.16 -7.40 4.16
C ARG A 6 -10.01 -5.87 4.25
N GLY A 7 -10.65 -5.15 3.31
CA GLY A 7 -10.72 -3.68 3.35
C GLY A 7 -9.41 -2.97 2.99
N THR A 8 -8.47 -3.63 2.33
CA THR A 8 -7.11 -3.12 2.08
C THR A 8 -7.00 -2.13 0.92
N SER A 9 -8.06 -1.91 0.13
CA SER A 9 -8.04 -1.12 -1.10
C SER A 9 -7.55 0.33 -0.91
N GLY A 10 -7.79 0.91 0.28
CA GLY A 10 -7.36 2.26 0.66
C GLY A 10 -6.00 2.33 1.38
N GLY A 11 -5.31 1.21 1.59
CA GLY A 11 -4.05 1.18 2.35
C GLY A 11 -4.22 1.25 3.87
N VAL A 12 -5.45 1.23 4.38
CA VAL A 12 -5.76 1.36 5.80
C VAL A 12 -5.29 0.11 6.58
N GLY A 13 -4.58 0.33 7.67
CA GLY A 13 -4.03 -0.74 8.52
C GLY A 13 -2.87 -1.52 7.90
N ILE A 14 -2.33 -1.10 6.76
CA ILE A 14 -1.24 -1.79 6.06
C ILE A 14 0.11 -1.21 6.48
N THR A 15 1.04 -2.09 6.86
CA THR A 15 2.44 -1.73 7.09
C THR A 15 3.35 -2.57 6.18
N ALA A 16 4.08 -1.91 5.29
CA ALA A 16 5.10 -2.53 4.44
C ALA A 16 6.51 -2.40 5.07
N ARG A 17 7.49 -3.11 4.50
CA ARG A 17 8.91 -3.08 4.93
C ARG A 17 9.12 -3.25 6.45
N VAL A 18 8.39 -4.17 7.08
CA VAL A 18 8.61 -4.54 8.49
C VAL A 18 9.87 -5.40 8.58
N THR A 19 10.89 -4.92 9.29
CA THR A 19 12.22 -5.57 9.37
C THR A 19 12.66 -5.94 10.79
N SER A 20 11.83 -5.67 11.80
CA SER A 20 12.13 -6.04 13.20
C SER A 20 10.88 -6.49 13.95
N VAL A 21 11.09 -7.25 15.02
CA VAL A 21 10.02 -7.75 15.91
C VAL A 21 9.20 -6.60 16.49
N LYS A 22 9.86 -5.53 16.96
CA LYS A 22 9.16 -4.35 17.50
C LYS A 22 8.27 -3.66 16.47
N GLN A 23 8.73 -3.57 15.22
CA GLN A 23 7.89 -3.05 14.13
C GLN A 23 6.73 -4.01 13.83
N PHE A 24 6.99 -5.32 13.87
CA PHE A 24 5.97 -6.34 13.68
C PHE A 24 4.85 -6.21 14.71
N GLU A 25 5.16 -6.17 16.01
CA GLU A 25 4.18 -5.98 17.08
C GLU A 25 3.30 -4.75 16.86
N LYS A 26 3.91 -3.60 16.57
CA LYS A 26 3.19 -2.36 16.28
C LYS A 26 2.30 -2.50 15.05
N SER A 27 2.81 -3.08 13.96
CA SER A 27 2.06 -3.26 12.72
C SER A 27 0.91 -4.26 12.86
N PHE A 28 1.10 -5.32 13.64
CA PHE A 28 0.09 -6.32 13.93
C PHE A 28 -1.06 -5.70 14.73
N TYR A 29 -0.74 -4.93 15.77
CA TYR A 29 -1.73 -4.16 16.52
C TYR A 29 -2.53 -3.24 15.59
N LEU A 30 -1.86 -2.42 14.76
CA LEU A 30 -2.54 -1.51 13.83
C LEU A 30 -3.45 -2.25 12.85
N ALA A 31 -3.01 -3.38 12.28
CA ALA A 31 -3.82 -4.17 11.35
C ALA A 31 -5.05 -4.78 12.05
N SER A 32 -4.89 -5.23 13.30
CA SER A 32 -5.96 -5.85 14.09
C SER A 32 -7.12 -4.90 14.43
N LEU A 33 -6.89 -3.59 14.38
CA LEU A 33 -7.95 -2.58 14.56
C LEU A 33 -8.95 -2.56 13.40
N TYR A 34 -8.61 -3.13 12.24
CA TYR A 34 -9.42 -3.05 11.01
C TYR A 34 -9.99 -4.40 10.54
N ASP A 35 -9.44 -5.53 10.98
CA ASP A 35 -10.02 -6.86 10.76
C ASP A 35 -9.61 -7.79 11.91
N LYS A 36 -10.49 -8.72 12.30
CA LYS A 36 -10.20 -9.77 13.28
C LYS A 36 -9.01 -10.65 12.85
N TYR A 37 -8.82 -10.81 11.55
CA TYR A 37 -7.74 -11.61 10.98
C TYR A 37 -6.67 -10.70 10.36
N VAL A 38 -5.43 -10.88 10.81
CA VAL A 38 -4.24 -10.23 10.27
C VAL A 38 -3.49 -11.20 9.36
N MET A 39 -3.01 -10.70 8.23
CA MET A 39 -2.23 -11.43 7.25
C MET A 39 -0.80 -10.89 7.21
N VAL A 40 0.16 -11.82 7.11
CA VAL A 40 1.59 -11.51 6.97
C VAL A 40 2.07 -12.10 5.64
N GLU A 41 2.65 -11.25 4.81
CA GLU A 41 3.14 -11.62 3.48
C GLU A 41 4.62 -11.23 3.34
N GLU A 42 5.33 -11.88 2.43
CA GLU A 42 6.64 -11.42 1.99
C GLU A 42 6.54 -10.00 1.38
N PHE A 43 7.57 -9.18 1.59
CA PHE A 43 7.66 -7.89 0.92
C PHE A 43 8.48 -8.05 -0.37
N VAL A 44 7.82 -7.88 -1.52
CA VAL A 44 8.47 -7.91 -2.83
C VAL A 44 8.81 -6.49 -3.25
N GLU A 45 10.08 -6.25 -3.59
CA GLU A 45 10.53 -4.97 -4.13
C GLU A 45 10.14 -4.81 -5.60
N GLY A 46 9.73 -3.60 -5.98
CA GLY A 46 9.35 -3.28 -7.37
C GLY A 46 8.29 -2.20 -7.46
N GLU A 47 7.81 -1.97 -8.68
CA GLU A 47 6.73 -1.02 -8.95
C GLU A 47 5.36 -1.63 -8.64
N ASN A 48 4.46 -0.81 -8.09
CA ASN A 48 3.07 -1.19 -7.92
C ASN A 48 2.29 -0.93 -9.22
N ILE A 49 2.06 -1.98 -10.01
CA ILE A 49 1.36 -1.92 -11.29
C ILE A 49 0.01 -2.62 -11.16
N ARG A 50 -1.06 -1.96 -11.62
CA ARG A 50 -2.40 -2.56 -11.76
C ARG A 50 -2.65 -2.85 -13.23
N LEU A 51 -2.88 -4.12 -13.54
CA LEU A 51 -3.23 -4.57 -14.88
C LEU A 51 -4.75 -4.65 -15.01
N LEU A 52 -5.29 -4.21 -16.15
CA LEU A 52 -6.67 -4.42 -16.55
C LEU A 52 -6.70 -5.45 -17.67
N ILE A 53 -7.28 -6.62 -17.39
CA ILE A 53 -7.39 -7.73 -18.32
C ILE A 53 -8.87 -7.96 -18.62
N LEU A 54 -9.22 -8.12 -19.89
CA LEU A 54 -10.56 -8.51 -20.33
C LEU A 54 -10.41 -9.76 -21.21
N GLN A 55 -11.09 -10.83 -20.79
CA GLN A 55 -10.88 -12.17 -21.35
C GLN A 55 -9.38 -12.51 -21.27
N ASP A 56 -8.73 -12.77 -22.41
CA ASP A 56 -7.32 -13.13 -22.50
C ASP A 56 -6.44 -11.96 -22.98
N GLN A 57 -6.96 -10.73 -22.97
CA GLN A 57 -6.26 -9.54 -23.45
C GLN A 57 -5.94 -8.56 -22.33
N LEU A 58 -4.68 -8.14 -22.27
CA LEU A 58 -4.24 -7.02 -21.44
C LEU A 58 -4.65 -5.70 -22.10
N LEU A 59 -5.60 -4.98 -21.50
CA LEU A 59 -6.07 -3.71 -22.01
C LEU A 59 -5.23 -2.52 -21.53
N SER A 60 -4.74 -2.56 -20.28
CA SER A 60 -3.99 -1.45 -19.70
C SER A 60 -3.11 -1.88 -18.53
N ALA A 61 -2.03 -1.14 -18.30
CA ALA A 61 -1.19 -1.21 -17.12
C ALA A 61 -1.06 0.20 -16.52
N VAL A 62 -1.40 0.34 -15.24
CA VAL A 62 -1.33 1.61 -14.51
C VAL A 62 -0.36 1.48 -13.35
N ARG A 63 0.70 2.28 -13.37
CA ARG A 63 1.59 2.43 -12.22
C ARG A 63 0.94 3.31 -11.15
N ARG A 64 0.87 2.84 -9.91
CA ARG A 64 0.42 3.65 -8.78
C ARG A 64 1.60 4.41 -8.19
N VAL A 65 1.54 5.72 -8.28
CA VAL A 65 2.48 6.64 -7.60
C VAL A 65 1.77 7.27 -6.40
N PRO A 66 2.42 7.37 -5.22
CA PRO A 66 1.88 8.16 -4.11
C PRO A 66 1.62 9.60 -4.54
N ALA A 67 0.68 10.27 -3.89
CA ALA A 67 0.47 11.69 -4.14
C ALA A 67 1.76 12.48 -3.88
N TYR A 68 2.15 13.29 -4.85
CA TYR A 68 3.31 14.17 -4.76
C TYR A 68 3.00 15.47 -5.51
N ILE A 69 3.74 16.51 -5.18
CA ILE A 69 3.74 17.79 -5.87
C ILE A 69 5.13 18.05 -6.45
N THR A 70 5.18 18.80 -7.54
CA THR A 70 6.44 19.32 -8.10
C THR A 70 6.46 20.81 -7.81
N GLY A 71 7.50 21.28 -7.10
CA GLY A 71 7.65 22.70 -6.80
C GLY A 71 7.83 23.53 -8.07
N ASP A 72 7.08 24.63 -8.18
CA ASP A 72 7.19 25.62 -9.24
C ASP A 72 8.05 26.84 -8.84
N GLY A 73 8.54 26.86 -7.60
CA GLY A 73 9.32 27.95 -7.01
C GLY A 73 8.50 29.19 -6.63
N ARG A 74 7.17 29.13 -6.73
CA ARG A 74 6.27 30.28 -6.51
C ARG A 74 5.14 29.97 -5.54
N SER A 75 4.57 28.78 -5.63
CA SER A 75 3.40 28.34 -4.88
C SER A 75 3.82 27.55 -3.64
N THR A 76 3.08 27.74 -2.55
CA THR A 76 3.17 26.91 -1.34
C THR A 76 2.35 25.62 -1.51
N ILE A 77 2.60 24.63 -0.65
CA ILE A 77 1.88 23.34 -0.68
C ILE A 77 0.36 23.49 -0.45
N GLY A 78 -0.07 24.53 0.26
CA GLY A 78 -1.47 24.75 0.62
C GLY A 78 -2.30 25.54 -0.39
N GLN A 79 -1.69 25.99 -1.49
CA GLN A 79 -2.36 26.66 -2.60
C GLN A 79 -2.74 25.64 -3.68
#